data_AF-A0A7X7IRP9-F1
#
_entry.id   AF-A0A7X7IRP9-F1
#
_cell.length_a   1.000
_cell.length_b   1.000
_cell.length_c   1.000
_cell.angle_alpha   90.00
_cell.angle_beta   90.00
_cell.angle_gamma   90.00
#
_symmetry.space_group_name_H-M   'P 1'
#
loop_
_entity.id
_entity.type
_entity.pdbx_description
1 polymer ?
#
loop_
_entity_poly.entity_id
_entity_poly.type
_entity_poly.pdbx_seq_one_letter_code
_entity_poly.pdbx_strand_id
1 'polypeptide(L)'
;MATQRSFTARRRLFNGPLLVAACLTASGTAVGEFLRPTQPGDPPIYGIKNGIAVTVHPHALDWKQNGGPRGLLRVGYQDGDEFHLVNFIAIEPIVRGARGYSELERGATDGRQGRPFFLTNSIDEPPSDKSAYPPGKVEDTPEGCVLTLAVHNERFRNGSRPIIEMSFFERMPDRVRFRTFAADDSQPMDACILTATMGNQSRCRRLWLADKAAASLDLYAAYDDVHFVEHRPYDVDRLHRTSAGEVVAVISPDEFEPREVFPFPASIFGERFGRAWHHSGRWMAQFWLKPNGTFDESLHCRVNGRRVYWMSRAPIPGGVSYENFELRERFAPGRESWFGFTTENPRKKFGFDYDATPEMELREIPQEEGDRLDEVAKDRRPLTGGLFTDGLGG
;
A
#
# COMPACT_ATOMS: atom_id res chain seq x y z
N MET A 1 -50.69 78.96 -14.44
CA MET A 1 -51.59 77.94 -15.02
C MET A 1 -50.76 76.73 -15.41
N ALA A 2 -51.08 75.61 -14.78
CA ALA A 2 -50.89 74.19 -15.14
C ALA A 2 -49.87 73.75 -16.23
N THR A 3 -48.99 72.81 -15.81
CA THR A 3 -48.50 71.57 -16.48
C THR A 3 -47.90 71.67 -17.90
N GLN A 4 -46.76 71.02 -18.24
CA GLN A 4 -46.51 69.57 -18.18
C GLN A 4 -45.02 69.26 -18.50
N ARG A 5 -44.62 68.02 -18.21
CA ARG A 5 -43.28 67.40 -18.10
C ARG A 5 -42.46 67.30 -19.40
N SER A 6 -41.13 67.16 -19.30
CA SER A 6 -40.32 66.12 -20.01
C SER A 6 -38.82 66.11 -19.65
N PHE A 7 -38.38 64.96 -19.14
CA PHE A 7 -37.06 64.27 -19.19
C PHE A 7 -35.70 64.97 -18.97
N THR A 8 -35.07 64.58 -17.84
CA THR A 8 -33.64 64.68 -17.50
C THR A 8 -32.88 63.43 -17.97
N ALA A 9 -31.78 63.61 -18.70
CA ALA A 9 -30.83 62.53 -19.01
C ALA A 9 -29.77 62.41 -17.90
N ARG A 10 -29.86 61.35 -17.09
CA ARG A 10 -28.82 60.94 -16.12
C ARG A 10 -27.78 60.06 -16.82
N ARG A 11 -26.51 60.49 -16.77
CA ARG A 11 -25.33 59.65 -17.08
C ARG A 11 -25.31 58.44 -16.15
N ARG A 12 -25.30 57.23 -16.71
CA ARG A 12 -25.10 55.98 -15.97
C ARG A 12 -23.61 55.78 -15.70
N LEU A 13 -23.28 55.63 -14.41
CA LEU A 13 -22.05 55.01 -13.92
C LEU A 13 -22.09 53.53 -14.31
N PHE A 14 -21.06 53.07 -15.02
CA PHE A 14 -20.84 51.64 -15.27
C PHE A 14 -20.32 50.99 -13.99
N ASN A 15 -21.15 50.13 -13.37
CA ASN A 15 -20.71 49.13 -12.42
C ASN A 15 -19.99 48.02 -13.19
N GLY A 16 -18.65 48.05 -13.19
CA GLY A 16 -17.83 46.88 -13.52
C GLY A 16 -17.56 46.08 -12.25
N PRO A 17 -17.67 44.74 -12.26
CA PRO A 17 -17.35 43.94 -11.09
C PRO A 17 -15.85 44.04 -10.79
N LEU A 18 -15.54 44.41 -9.56
CA LEU A 18 -14.20 44.36 -8.98
C LEU A 18 -13.74 42.89 -9.03
N LEU A 19 -12.79 42.59 -9.91
CA LEU A 19 -12.09 41.30 -9.92
C LEU A 19 -11.20 41.26 -8.69
N VAL A 20 -11.75 40.79 -7.57
CA VAL A 20 -10.96 40.36 -6.42
C VAL A 20 -10.23 39.11 -6.88
N ALA A 21 -8.94 39.25 -7.16
CA ALA A 21 -8.04 38.11 -7.28
C ALA A 21 -8.00 37.41 -5.91
N ALA A 22 -8.88 36.43 -5.73
CA ALA A 22 -8.73 35.46 -4.68
C ALA A 22 -7.45 34.68 -5.00
N CYS A 23 -6.36 35.01 -4.31
CA CYS A 23 -5.24 34.10 -4.17
C CYS A 23 -5.82 32.81 -3.58
N LEU A 24 -6.02 31.81 -4.44
CA LEU A 24 -6.20 30.44 -4.02
C LEU A 24 -4.97 30.08 -3.20
N THR A 25 -5.10 30.13 -1.88
CA THR A 25 -4.19 29.42 -1.00
C THR A 25 -4.28 27.97 -1.42
N ALA A 26 -3.25 27.49 -2.12
CA ALA A 26 -3.02 26.07 -2.29
C ALA A 26 -3.23 25.42 -0.92
N SER A 27 -4.13 24.46 -0.86
CA SER A 27 -4.37 23.66 0.35
C SER A 27 -3.01 23.18 0.83
N GLY A 28 -2.51 23.74 1.91
CA GLY A 28 -1.18 23.45 2.41
C GLY A 28 -1.12 21.97 2.75
N THR A 29 -0.44 21.18 1.92
CA THR A 29 0.05 19.87 2.34
C THR A 29 0.83 20.10 3.62
N ALA A 30 0.34 19.58 4.74
CA ALA A 30 1.07 19.64 6.00
C ALA A 30 2.48 19.11 5.75
N VAL A 31 3.49 19.95 6.01
CA VAL A 31 4.89 19.55 5.92
C VAL A 31 5.13 18.50 7.00
N GLY A 32 5.40 17.27 6.59
CA GLY A 32 5.60 16.18 7.51
C GLY A 32 7.06 16.08 7.98
N GLU A 33 7.25 15.95 9.29
CA GLU A 33 8.56 15.66 9.89
C GLU A 33 9.01 14.24 9.51
N PHE A 34 10.30 14.05 9.19
CA PHE A 34 10.83 12.73 8.84
C PHE A 34 10.94 11.81 10.05
N LEU A 35 10.47 10.57 9.90
CA LEU A 35 10.84 9.45 10.77
C LEU A 35 12.19 8.91 10.30
N ARG A 36 13.18 8.81 11.19
CA ARG A 36 14.52 8.27 10.93
C ARG A 36 15.29 8.06 12.24
N PRO A 37 16.28 7.15 12.27
CA PRO A 37 17.25 7.09 13.36
C PRO A 37 18.01 8.42 13.49
N THR A 38 18.16 8.92 14.71
CA THR A 38 18.94 10.12 15.03
C THR A 38 20.01 9.86 16.09
N GLN A 39 19.86 8.79 16.87
CA GLN A 39 20.77 8.37 17.93
C GLN A 39 21.09 6.87 17.83
N PRO A 40 22.25 6.42 18.35
CA PRO A 40 22.56 5.00 18.46
C PRO A 40 21.49 4.26 19.28
N GLY A 41 20.93 3.19 18.70
CA GLY A 41 19.87 2.40 19.33
C GLY A 41 18.46 2.75 18.86
N ASP A 42 18.27 3.86 18.14
CA ASP A 42 16.99 4.17 17.51
C ASP A 42 16.58 3.07 16.51
N PRO A 43 15.28 2.71 16.45
CA PRO A 43 14.79 1.73 15.48
C PRO A 43 14.91 2.30 14.05
N PRO A 44 15.19 1.46 13.04
CA PRO A 44 15.31 1.83 11.63
C PRO A 44 13.93 2.05 10.99
N ILE A 45 13.17 3.00 11.52
CA ILE A 45 11.88 3.41 10.96
C ILE A 45 12.12 4.67 10.14
N TYR A 46 11.86 4.57 8.82
CA TYR A 46 12.04 5.66 7.87
C TYR A 46 10.70 6.03 7.28
N GLY A 47 10.39 7.33 7.18
CA GLY A 47 9.06 7.73 6.75
C GLY A 47 8.74 9.18 6.99
N ILE A 48 7.45 9.48 7.01
CA ILE A 48 6.89 10.76 7.40
C ILE A 48 6.01 10.55 8.63
N LYS A 49 6.13 11.43 9.62
CA LYS A 49 5.31 11.42 10.83
C LYS A 49 3.84 11.58 10.47
N ASN A 50 2.97 10.75 11.05
CA ASN A 50 1.55 10.63 10.67
C ASN A 50 1.32 10.29 9.19
N GLY A 51 2.30 9.64 8.55
CA GLY A 51 2.28 9.22 7.16
C GLY A 51 2.88 7.83 7.01
N ILE A 52 3.33 7.51 5.80
CA ILE A 52 3.95 6.24 5.45
C ILE A 52 5.24 6.04 6.23
N ALA A 53 5.45 4.80 6.66
CA ALA A 53 6.63 4.35 7.35
C ALA A 53 7.11 3.03 6.74
N VAL A 54 8.43 2.85 6.69
CA VAL A 54 9.09 1.63 6.24
C VAL A 54 10.13 1.21 7.27
N THR A 55 10.19 -0.08 7.57
CA THR A 55 11.25 -0.67 8.37
C THR A 55 11.68 -2.03 7.85
N VAL A 56 12.71 -2.61 8.46
CA VAL A 56 13.31 -3.90 8.08
C VAL A 56 13.38 -4.84 9.29
N HIS A 57 13.41 -6.14 9.02
CA HIS A 57 13.61 -7.15 10.07
C HIS A 57 14.86 -6.82 10.92
N PRO A 58 14.83 -6.99 12.26
CA PRO A 58 13.76 -7.61 13.07
C PRO A 58 12.65 -6.65 13.51
N HIS A 59 12.66 -5.39 13.05
CA HIS A 59 11.75 -4.35 13.52
C HIS A 59 10.37 -4.47 12.86
N ALA A 60 9.37 -3.92 13.55
CA ALA A 60 7.96 -4.00 13.22
C ALA A 60 7.34 -2.62 13.04
N LEU A 61 6.22 -2.59 12.30
CA LEU A 61 5.32 -1.43 12.19
C LEU A 61 3.93 -1.80 12.71
N ASP A 62 3.90 -2.54 13.81
CA ASP A 62 2.70 -2.91 14.55
C ASP A 62 3.15 -3.41 15.94
N TRP A 63 2.20 -3.92 16.72
CA TRP A 63 2.47 -4.47 18.05
C TRP A 63 3.31 -5.78 18.04
N LYS A 64 3.65 -6.35 16.88
CA LYS A 64 4.37 -7.63 16.80
C LYS A 64 5.85 -7.44 17.13
N GLN A 65 6.32 -8.11 18.17
CA GLN A 65 7.71 -7.95 18.65
C GLN A 65 8.80 -8.45 17.70
N ASN A 66 8.50 -9.31 16.72
CA ASN A 66 9.51 -9.94 15.85
C ASN A 66 9.55 -9.38 14.42
N GLY A 67 8.73 -8.38 14.09
CA GLY A 67 8.75 -7.72 12.80
C GLY A 67 8.26 -8.55 11.60
N GLY A 68 7.94 -9.83 11.75
CA GLY A 68 7.51 -10.70 10.64
C GLY A 68 8.68 -11.37 9.87
N PRO A 69 8.44 -11.91 8.65
CA PRO A 69 9.44 -12.69 7.91
C PRO A 69 10.64 -11.85 7.45
N ARG A 70 11.86 -12.37 7.57
CA ARG A 70 13.08 -11.71 7.07
C ARG A 70 13.06 -11.63 5.54
N GLY A 71 13.78 -10.66 4.96
CA GLY A 71 13.88 -10.49 3.50
C GLY A 71 12.68 -9.76 2.90
N LEU A 72 11.98 -8.95 3.69
CA LEU A 72 10.86 -8.12 3.25
C LEU A 72 11.01 -6.71 3.82
N LEU A 73 10.58 -5.69 3.09
CA LEU A 73 10.37 -4.37 3.67
C LEU A 73 9.01 -4.39 4.35
N ARG A 74 8.90 -3.85 5.54
CA ARG A 74 7.61 -3.67 6.21
C ARG A 74 7.16 -2.27 5.85
N VAL A 75 6.00 -2.15 5.23
CA VAL A 75 5.42 -0.84 4.89
C VAL A 75 4.14 -0.67 5.66
N GLY A 76 4.04 0.45 6.36
CA GLY A 76 2.92 0.80 7.21
C GLY A 76 2.69 2.30 7.21
N TYR A 77 1.91 2.77 8.17
CA TYR A 77 1.75 4.19 8.44
C TYR A 77 1.68 4.45 9.94
N GLN A 78 1.93 5.70 10.32
CA GLN A 78 1.75 6.18 11.68
C GLN A 78 0.42 6.92 11.80
N ASP A 79 -0.34 6.66 12.88
CA ASP A 79 -1.52 7.43 13.28
C ASP A 79 -1.35 7.81 14.75
N GLY A 80 -0.95 9.07 15.02
CA GLY A 80 -0.55 9.50 16.36
C GLY A 80 0.70 8.76 16.83
N ASP A 81 0.60 8.05 17.95
CA ASP A 81 1.71 7.30 18.54
C ASP A 81 1.76 5.82 18.09
N GLU A 82 0.79 5.38 17.28
CA GLU A 82 0.68 4.00 16.82
C GLU A 82 1.16 3.81 15.39
N PHE A 83 1.73 2.63 15.12
CA PHE A 83 2.05 2.17 13.77
C PHE A 83 1.11 1.04 13.36
N HIS A 84 0.68 1.09 12.10
CA HIS A 84 -0.15 0.08 11.49
C HIS A 84 0.53 -0.47 10.24
N LEU A 85 0.72 -1.80 10.22
CA LEU A 85 1.28 -2.49 9.07
C LEU A 85 0.25 -2.54 7.94
N VAL A 86 0.67 -2.15 6.74
CA VAL A 86 -0.16 -2.17 5.53
C VAL A 86 0.21 -3.36 4.66
N ASN A 87 1.50 -3.58 4.44
CA ASN A 87 1.97 -4.67 3.60
C ASN A 87 3.44 -5.00 3.84
N PHE A 88 3.89 -6.11 3.28
CA PHE A 88 5.30 -6.39 3.10
C PHE A 88 5.69 -6.21 1.64
N ILE A 89 6.90 -5.72 1.36
CA ILE A 89 7.44 -5.63 0.00
C ILE A 89 8.61 -6.60 -0.15
N ALA A 90 8.46 -7.58 -1.05
CA ALA A 90 9.53 -8.48 -1.46
C ALA A 90 10.36 -7.85 -2.60
N ILE A 91 11.66 -8.15 -2.63
CA ILE A 91 12.58 -7.77 -3.71
C ILE A 91 12.83 -9.03 -4.56
N GLU A 92 12.36 -9.01 -5.79
CA GLU A 92 12.28 -10.20 -6.63
C GLU A 92 12.89 -9.95 -8.02
N PRO A 93 14.24 -10.01 -8.11
CA PRO A 93 14.93 -9.83 -9.38
C PRO A 93 14.74 -11.04 -10.30
N ILE A 94 14.60 -10.80 -11.59
CA ILE A 94 14.52 -11.84 -12.63
C ILE A 94 15.78 -11.78 -13.47
N VAL A 95 16.45 -12.93 -13.65
CA VAL A 95 17.62 -13.07 -14.53
C VAL A 95 17.36 -14.25 -15.46
N ARG A 96 17.29 -14.00 -16.77
CA ARG A 96 17.02 -15.02 -17.80
C ARG A 96 15.77 -15.84 -17.47
N GLY A 97 14.70 -15.16 -17.06
CA GLY A 97 13.45 -15.76 -16.63
C GLY A 97 13.45 -16.43 -15.25
N ALA A 98 14.59 -16.55 -14.55
CA ALA A 98 14.66 -17.10 -13.21
C ALA A 98 14.44 -16.01 -12.14
N ARG A 99 13.34 -16.13 -11.39
CA ARG A 99 12.97 -15.20 -10.29
C ARG A 99 13.75 -15.55 -9.01
N GLY A 100 14.36 -14.55 -8.41
CA GLY A 100 14.89 -14.60 -7.06
C GLY A 100 13.84 -14.14 -6.06
N TYR A 101 13.93 -14.63 -4.82
CA TYR A 101 12.93 -14.37 -3.79
C TYR A 101 13.59 -13.91 -2.49
N SER A 102 13.48 -12.63 -2.14
CA SER A 102 14.17 -12.08 -0.98
C SER A 102 13.72 -12.73 0.33
N GLU A 103 12.44 -13.10 0.46
CA GLU A 103 11.90 -13.81 1.63
C GLU A 103 12.25 -15.31 1.64
N LEU A 104 12.26 -15.96 0.46
CA LEU A 104 12.35 -17.41 0.36
C LEU A 104 13.79 -17.93 0.21
N GLU A 105 14.73 -17.09 -0.19
CA GLU A 105 16.13 -17.46 -0.24
C GLU A 105 16.80 -17.33 1.13
N ARG A 106 17.74 -18.24 1.41
CA ARG A 106 18.57 -18.15 2.62
C ARG A 106 19.64 -17.09 2.46
N GLY A 107 19.89 -16.34 3.53
CA GLY A 107 21.02 -15.42 3.61
C GLY A 107 22.35 -16.15 3.46
N ALA A 108 23.26 -15.61 2.64
CA ALA A 108 24.60 -16.14 2.48
C ALA A 108 25.48 -15.86 3.71
N THR A 109 25.25 -14.73 4.38
CA THR A 109 26.00 -14.32 5.59
C THR A 109 25.69 -15.14 6.83
N ASP A 110 24.44 -15.61 7.01
CA ASP A 110 24.02 -16.28 8.25
C ASP A 110 23.23 -17.58 8.05
N GLY A 111 22.95 -17.99 6.81
CA GLY A 111 22.23 -19.22 6.48
C GLY A 111 20.75 -19.23 6.87
N ARG A 112 20.22 -18.14 7.43
CA ARG A 112 18.82 -18.05 7.89
C ARG A 112 17.87 -17.80 6.73
N GLN A 113 16.62 -18.24 6.90
CA GLN A 113 15.54 -17.99 5.95
C GLN A 113 15.28 -16.49 5.76
N GLY A 114 15.13 -16.05 4.51
CA GLY A 114 15.02 -14.65 4.11
C GLY A 114 16.38 -13.96 4.04
N ARG A 115 16.63 -13.15 3.01
CA ARG A 115 17.89 -12.44 2.84
C ARG A 115 17.99 -11.23 3.79
N PRO A 116 19.17 -10.91 4.35
CA PRO A 116 19.37 -9.69 5.10
C PRO A 116 19.26 -8.48 4.18
N PHE A 117 18.73 -7.41 4.74
CA PHE A 117 18.78 -6.09 4.16
C PHE A 117 19.80 -5.26 4.91
N PHE A 118 20.71 -4.63 4.18
CA PHE A 118 21.69 -3.73 4.74
C PHE A 118 21.35 -2.31 4.33
N LEU A 119 21.18 -1.43 5.31
CA LEU A 119 20.80 -0.04 5.07
C LEU A 119 22.04 0.83 5.00
N THR A 120 22.07 1.76 4.04
CA THR A 120 23.12 2.78 3.89
C THR A 120 22.51 4.14 3.54
N ASN A 121 23.28 5.23 3.62
CA ASN A 121 22.76 6.58 3.31
C ASN A 121 22.61 6.83 1.81
N SER A 122 23.28 6.05 0.96
CA SER A 122 23.17 6.12 -0.50
C SER A 122 23.46 4.77 -1.16
N ILE A 123 23.13 4.68 -2.45
CA ILE A 123 23.39 3.49 -3.28
C ILE A 123 24.89 3.21 -3.48
N ASP A 124 25.72 4.26 -3.42
CA ASP A 124 27.17 4.16 -3.62
C ASP A 124 27.93 3.81 -2.33
N GLU A 125 27.28 3.92 -1.18
CA GLU A 125 27.87 3.57 0.11
C GLU A 125 27.79 2.05 0.30
N PRO A 126 28.93 1.34 0.51
CA PRO A 126 28.91 -0.08 0.81
C PRO A 126 28.33 -0.34 2.22
N PRO A 127 27.62 -1.46 2.42
CA PRO A 127 27.21 -1.90 3.75
C PRO A 127 28.36 -1.92 4.76
N SER A 128 28.11 -1.44 5.97
CA SER A 128 29.08 -1.48 7.07
C SER A 128 28.61 -2.40 8.20
N ASP A 129 29.54 -3.03 8.91
CA ASP A 129 29.26 -3.87 10.09
C ASP A 129 28.93 -3.06 11.36
N LYS A 130 28.73 -1.73 11.24
CA LYS A 130 28.39 -0.90 12.39
C LYS A 130 27.01 -1.28 12.92
N SER A 131 26.89 -1.29 14.25
CA SER A 131 25.64 -1.65 14.93
C SER A 131 24.53 -0.59 14.81
N ALA A 132 24.87 0.65 14.43
CA ALA A 132 23.91 1.73 14.30
C ALA A 132 23.31 1.78 12.89
N TYR A 133 21.99 1.93 12.80
CA TYR A 133 21.30 2.15 11.54
C TYR A 133 21.62 3.55 10.99
N PRO A 134 21.79 3.69 9.66
CA PRO A 134 22.09 4.98 9.06
C PRO A 134 20.90 5.93 9.26
N PRO A 135 21.13 7.22 9.49
CA PRO A 135 20.04 8.17 9.58
C PRO A 135 19.41 8.42 8.20
N GLY A 136 20.06 8.06 7.09
CA GLY A 136 19.68 8.46 5.73
C GLY A 136 20.20 9.84 5.37
N LYS A 137 19.99 10.27 4.13
CA LYS A 137 20.40 11.59 3.62
C LYS A 137 19.17 12.47 3.49
N VAL A 138 19.20 13.66 4.08
CA VAL A 138 18.13 14.66 3.96
C VAL A 138 18.63 15.84 3.14
N GLU A 139 17.88 16.20 2.09
CA GLU A 139 18.26 17.24 1.14
C GLU A 139 17.05 18.09 0.74
N ASP A 140 17.28 19.37 0.51
CA ASP A 140 16.30 20.26 -0.11
C ASP A 140 16.32 20.08 -1.63
N THR A 141 15.15 19.77 -2.19
CA THR A 141 14.94 19.59 -3.63
C THR A 141 13.85 20.54 -4.14
N PRO A 142 13.71 20.76 -5.47
CA PRO A 142 12.57 21.51 -6.01
C PRO A 142 11.20 20.95 -5.58
N GLU A 143 11.12 19.66 -5.30
CA GLU A 143 9.92 18.95 -4.85
C GLU A 143 9.67 19.09 -3.33
N GLY A 144 10.57 19.73 -2.59
CA GLY A 144 10.56 19.88 -1.12
C GLY A 144 11.74 19.19 -0.46
N CYS A 145 11.72 19.09 0.86
CA CYS A 145 12.71 18.29 1.59
C CYS A 145 12.49 16.79 1.33
N VAL A 146 13.58 16.05 1.12
CA VAL A 146 13.55 14.61 0.79
C VAL A 146 14.52 13.84 1.68
N LEU A 147 14.02 12.78 2.32
CA LEU A 147 14.83 11.77 3.00
C LEU A 147 15.09 10.60 2.04
N THR A 148 16.35 10.24 1.83
CA THR A 148 16.76 9.13 0.96
C THR A 148 17.69 8.16 1.70
N LEU A 149 17.56 6.87 1.42
CA LEU A 149 18.47 5.82 1.88
C LEU A 149 18.46 4.65 0.90
N ALA A 150 19.42 3.75 1.01
CA ALA A 150 19.50 2.56 0.18
C ALA A 150 19.38 1.27 0.99
N VAL A 151 18.79 0.26 0.36
CA VAL A 151 18.68 -1.12 0.82
C VAL A 151 19.53 -1.98 -0.11
N HIS A 152 20.63 -2.48 0.43
CA HIS A 152 21.52 -3.39 -0.26
C HIS A 152 21.14 -4.84 0.02
N ASN A 153 21.22 -5.65 -1.03
CA ASN A 153 20.97 -7.08 -0.95
C ASN A 153 22.26 -7.88 -1.16
N GLU A 154 22.28 -9.07 -0.57
CA GLU A 154 23.21 -10.11 -0.98
C GLU A 154 22.88 -10.59 -2.40
N ARG A 155 23.84 -11.27 -3.02
CA ARG A 155 23.64 -11.93 -4.31
C ARG A 155 22.60 -13.04 -4.21
N PHE A 156 21.58 -12.96 -5.06
CA PHE A 156 20.55 -13.98 -5.24
C PHE A 156 21.09 -15.21 -5.96
N ARG A 157 20.41 -16.36 -5.82
CA ARG A 157 20.81 -17.61 -6.51
C ARG A 157 20.85 -17.48 -8.03
N ASN A 158 20.00 -16.63 -8.60
CA ASN A 158 20.01 -16.33 -10.03
C ASN A 158 21.16 -15.39 -10.46
N GLY A 159 22.04 -15.00 -9.53
CA GLY A 159 23.22 -14.18 -9.75
C GLY A 159 22.97 -12.67 -9.71
N SER A 160 21.73 -12.20 -9.58
CA SER A 160 21.43 -10.77 -9.42
C SER A 160 21.85 -10.25 -8.04
N ARG A 161 22.08 -8.94 -7.96
CA ARG A 161 22.37 -8.23 -6.71
C ARG A 161 21.74 -6.83 -6.76
N PRO A 162 20.42 -6.73 -6.55
CA PRO A 162 19.69 -5.47 -6.63
C PRO A 162 20.01 -4.55 -5.44
N ILE A 163 20.01 -3.24 -5.69
CA ILE A 163 20.07 -2.18 -4.69
C ILE A 163 18.79 -1.35 -4.84
N ILE A 164 18.10 -1.10 -3.73
CA ILE A 164 16.84 -0.33 -3.74
C ILE A 164 17.06 0.99 -3.03
N GLU A 165 16.91 2.11 -3.74
CA GLU A 165 16.82 3.42 -3.11
C GLU A 165 15.37 3.65 -2.66
N MET A 166 15.20 4.08 -1.41
CA MET A 166 13.94 4.55 -0.86
C MET A 166 14.01 6.06 -0.67
N SER A 167 12.99 6.78 -1.11
CA SER A 167 12.87 8.22 -0.86
C SER A 167 11.50 8.61 -0.33
N PHE A 168 11.50 9.47 0.66
CA PHE A 168 10.33 10.04 1.32
C PHE A 168 10.32 11.54 1.10
N PHE A 169 9.17 12.07 0.70
CA PHE A 169 9.01 13.48 0.36
C PHE A 169 8.09 14.12 1.38
N GLU A 170 8.52 15.22 2.00
CA GLU A 170 7.77 15.89 3.07
C GLU A 170 6.32 16.26 2.68
N ARG A 171 6.07 16.46 1.37
CA ARG A 171 4.78 16.88 0.80
C ARG A 171 3.94 15.73 0.25
N MET A 172 4.44 14.50 0.31
CA MET A 172 3.75 13.29 -0.15
C MET A 172 3.78 12.24 0.95
N PRO A 173 3.11 12.50 2.09
CA PRO A 173 3.21 11.66 3.29
C PRO A 173 2.56 10.28 3.10
N ASP A 174 1.79 10.04 2.05
CA ASP A 174 1.01 8.81 1.84
C ASP A 174 1.75 7.74 1.02
N ARG A 175 3.00 7.99 0.61
CA ARG A 175 3.74 7.12 -0.32
C ARG A 175 5.26 7.22 -0.20
N VAL A 176 5.92 6.14 -0.57
CA VAL A 176 7.36 6.00 -0.67
C VAL A 176 7.74 5.79 -2.12
N ARG A 177 8.80 6.47 -2.57
CA ARG A 177 9.41 6.22 -3.87
C ARG A 177 10.44 5.12 -3.72
N PHE A 178 10.38 4.13 -4.59
CA PHE A 178 11.44 3.15 -4.79
C PHE A 178 12.13 3.37 -6.13
N ARG A 179 13.46 3.31 -6.14
CA ARG A 179 14.25 3.20 -7.37
C ARG A 179 15.11 1.95 -7.31
N THR A 180 15.16 1.22 -8.42
CA THR A 180 15.89 -0.05 -8.49
C THR A 180 17.19 0.10 -9.27
N PHE A 181 18.27 -0.44 -8.70
CA PHE A 181 19.61 -0.43 -9.28
C PHE A 181 20.21 -1.84 -9.19
N ALA A 182 21.33 -2.04 -9.87
CA ALA A 182 22.11 -3.27 -9.82
C ALA A 182 23.52 -2.92 -9.29
N ALA A 183 24.05 -3.71 -8.37
CA ALA A 183 25.47 -3.63 -8.02
C ALA A 183 26.34 -3.94 -9.26
N ASP A 184 27.56 -3.41 -9.30
CA ASP A 184 28.49 -3.58 -10.43
C ASP A 184 28.75 -5.05 -10.78
N ASP A 185 28.72 -5.93 -9.77
CA ASP A 185 28.95 -7.37 -9.92
C ASP A 185 27.67 -8.18 -10.16
N SER A 186 26.51 -7.55 -10.30
CA SER A 186 25.22 -8.22 -10.54
C SER A 186 25.14 -8.84 -11.93
N GLN A 187 24.51 -10.02 -12.04
CA GLN A 187 24.05 -10.47 -13.36
C GLN A 187 23.01 -9.49 -13.93
N PRO A 188 22.96 -9.29 -15.27
CA PRO A 188 21.95 -8.46 -15.92
C PRO A 188 20.55 -8.97 -15.59
N MET A 189 19.71 -8.08 -15.06
CA MET A 189 18.33 -8.40 -14.71
C MET A 189 17.40 -8.11 -15.90
N ASP A 190 16.43 -9.00 -16.13
CA ASP A 190 15.31 -8.76 -17.04
C ASP A 190 14.28 -7.81 -16.40
N ALA A 191 14.10 -7.94 -15.08
CA ALA A 191 13.21 -7.12 -14.24
C ALA A 191 13.71 -7.14 -12.78
N CYS A 192 13.40 -6.10 -12.01
CA CYS A 192 13.53 -6.11 -10.55
C CYS A 192 12.17 -5.75 -9.95
N ILE A 193 11.42 -6.76 -9.52
CA ILE A 193 10.04 -6.57 -9.07
C ILE A 193 10.04 -6.24 -7.58
N LEU A 194 9.22 -5.25 -7.21
CA LEU A 194 8.88 -4.95 -5.83
C LEU A 194 7.44 -5.41 -5.60
N THR A 195 7.27 -6.52 -4.89
CA THR A 195 5.96 -7.17 -4.75
C THR A 195 5.37 -6.85 -3.40
N ALA A 196 4.20 -6.22 -3.40
CA ALA A 196 3.39 -6.13 -2.18
C ALA A 196 2.78 -7.51 -1.91
N THR A 197 3.27 -8.19 -0.88
CA THR A 197 2.99 -9.59 -0.56
C THR A 197 2.24 -9.72 0.77
N MET A 198 1.28 -10.64 0.82
CA MET A 198 0.34 -10.90 1.92
C MET A 198 -0.96 -10.07 1.89
N GLY A 199 -1.26 -9.38 0.79
CA GLY A 199 -2.62 -8.91 0.46
C GLY A 199 -3.35 -8.10 1.55
N ASN A 200 -2.66 -7.20 2.26
CA ASN A 200 -3.20 -6.51 3.45
C ASN A 200 -3.68 -7.49 4.53
N GLN A 201 -2.84 -8.46 4.88
CA GLN A 201 -3.18 -9.53 5.81
C GLN A 201 -4.36 -10.39 5.31
N SER A 202 -4.34 -10.77 4.02
CA SER A 202 -5.32 -11.65 3.34
C SER A 202 -6.71 -11.04 3.11
N ARG A 203 -6.78 -9.74 2.77
CA ARG A 203 -8.04 -8.98 2.69
C ARG A 203 -8.28 -8.28 1.35
N CYS A 204 -7.23 -8.02 0.59
CA CYS A 204 -7.37 -7.37 -0.70
C CYS A 204 -8.18 -8.25 -1.66
N ARG A 205 -9.30 -7.75 -2.17
CA ARG A 205 -10.17 -8.48 -3.11
C ARG A 205 -10.55 -7.71 -4.35
N ARG A 206 -10.26 -6.41 -4.42
CA ARG A 206 -10.59 -5.58 -5.60
C ARG A 206 -9.33 -4.97 -6.18
N LEU A 207 -9.05 -5.28 -7.45
CA LEU A 207 -8.04 -4.60 -8.25
C LEU A 207 -8.77 -3.57 -9.14
N TRP A 208 -8.44 -2.30 -8.99
CA TRP A 208 -9.05 -1.21 -9.75
C TRP A 208 -8.28 -1.03 -11.06
N LEU A 209 -8.93 -1.36 -12.18
CA LEU A 209 -8.45 -1.16 -13.54
C LEU A 209 -9.11 0.07 -14.15
N ALA A 210 -8.70 0.47 -15.36
CA ALA A 210 -9.22 1.67 -16.02
C ALA A 210 -10.76 1.68 -16.16
N ASP A 211 -11.37 0.54 -16.49
CA ASP A 211 -12.79 0.43 -16.84
C ASP A 211 -13.64 -0.32 -15.81
N LYS A 212 -13.03 -1.07 -14.89
CA LYS A 212 -13.74 -1.85 -13.87
C LYS A 212 -12.86 -2.22 -12.68
N ALA A 213 -13.50 -2.59 -11.57
CA ALA A 213 -12.84 -3.36 -10.53
C ALA A 213 -12.88 -4.85 -10.89
N ALA A 214 -11.71 -5.51 -10.88
CA ALA A 214 -11.62 -6.96 -10.96
C ALA A 214 -11.64 -7.54 -9.53
N ALA A 215 -12.73 -8.24 -9.19
CA ALA A 215 -12.87 -8.90 -7.90
C ALA A 215 -12.15 -10.26 -7.90
N SER A 216 -11.41 -10.58 -6.83
CA SER A 216 -10.73 -11.87 -6.67
C SER A 216 -11.73 -13.04 -6.66
N LEU A 217 -12.91 -12.83 -6.09
CA LEU A 217 -13.98 -13.83 -6.05
C LEU A 217 -14.49 -14.18 -7.44
N ASP A 218 -14.52 -13.22 -8.37
CA ASP A 218 -14.92 -13.47 -9.75
C ASP A 218 -13.77 -14.09 -10.55
N LEU A 219 -12.56 -13.53 -10.42
CA LEU A 219 -11.39 -14.01 -11.16
C LEU A 219 -11.02 -15.46 -10.84
N TYR A 220 -11.29 -15.89 -9.61
CA TYR A 220 -10.90 -17.20 -9.09
C TYR A 220 -12.11 -18.00 -8.58
N ALA A 221 -13.32 -17.74 -9.10
CA ALA A 221 -14.55 -18.40 -8.66
C ALA A 221 -14.49 -19.94 -8.71
N ALA A 222 -13.75 -20.50 -9.68
CA ALA A 222 -13.58 -21.94 -9.87
C ALA A 222 -12.34 -22.52 -9.16
N TYR A 223 -11.62 -21.72 -8.37
CA TYR A 223 -10.36 -22.14 -7.73
C TYR A 223 -10.61 -22.80 -6.36
N ASP A 224 -10.23 -24.07 -6.23
CA ASP A 224 -10.43 -24.88 -5.02
C ASP A 224 -9.13 -25.43 -4.39
N ASP A 225 -7.97 -25.18 -5.00
CA ASP A 225 -6.67 -25.66 -4.52
C ASP A 225 -6.12 -24.79 -3.35
N VAL A 226 -5.10 -25.30 -2.65
CA VAL A 226 -4.36 -24.68 -1.55
C VAL A 226 -3.15 -23.86 -2.00
N HIS A 227 -2.71 -24.02 -3.24
CA HIS A 227 -1.57 -23.30 -3.82
C HIS A 227 -1.92 -21.83 -4.16
N PHE A 228 -0.98 -21.09 -4.75
CA PHE A 228 -1.29 -19.80 -5.36
C PHE A 228 -1.88 -20.03 -6.75
N VAL A 229 -2.85 -19.19 -7.14
CA VAL A 229 -3.39 -19.16 -8.51
C VAL A 229 -2.98 -17.87 -9.20
N GLU A 230 -2.34 -17.99 -10.35
CA GLU A 230 -1.93 -16.84 -11.14
C GLU A 230 -3.04 -16.44 -12.12
N HIS A 231 -3.22 -15.13 -12.35
CA HIS A 231 -4.01 -14.63 -13.47
C HIS A 231 -3.12 -14.03 -14.56
N ARG A 232 -3.71 -13.79 -15.73
CA ARG A 232 -3.02 -13.10 -16.83
C ARG A 232 -2.62 -11.69 -16.38
N PRO A 233 -1.44 -11.21 -16.80
CA PRO A 233 -1.06 -9.81 -16.62
C PRO A 233 -2.10 -8.84 -17.19
N TYR A 234 -2.21 -7.67 -16.58
CA TYR A 234 -2.93 -6.53 -17.14
C TYR A 234 -1.91 -5.55 -17.71
N ASP A 235 -1.90 -5.43 -19.03
CA ASP A 235 -1.01 -4.52 -19.76
C ASP A 235 -1.32 -3.05 -19.44
N VAL A 236 -0.37 -2.16 -19.72
CA VAL A 236 -0.44 -0.73 -19.36
C VAL A 236 -1.69 0.00 -19.89
N ASP A 237 -2.30 -0.47 -20.98
CA ASP A 237 -3.54 0.09 -21.55
C ASP A 237 -4.79 -0.25 -20.72
N ARG A 238 -4.72 -1.27 -19.87
CA ARG A 238 -5.77 -1.66 -18.92
C ARG A 238 -5.66 -0.94 -17.57
N LEU A 239 -4.53 -0.27 -17.31
CA LEU A 239 -4.29 0.44 -16.06
C LEU A 239 -4.85 1.85 -16.12
N HIS A 240 -5.27 2.36 -14.97
CA HIS A 240 -5.86 3.69 -14.88
C HIS A 240 -4.80 4.77 -15.07
N ARG A 241 -5.19 5.85 -15.76
CA ARG A 241 -4.36 7.03 -15.95
C ARG A 241 -4.95 8.19 -15.17
N THR A 242 -4.17 8.79 -14.28
CA THR A 242 -4.58 9.99 -13.57
C THR A 242 -4.64 11.18 -14.53
N SER A 243 -5.27 12.28 -14.12
CA SER A 243 -5.28 13.53 -14.89
C SER A 243 -3.88 14.12 -15.13
N ALA A 244 -2.89 13.75 -14.29
CA ALA A 244 -1.48 14.10 -14.46
C ALA A 244 -0.74 13.18 -15.45
N GLY A 245 -1.41 12.17 -16.01
CA GLY A 245 -0.83 11.19 -16.94
C GLY A 245 -0.04 10.07 -16.26
N GLU A 246 -0.08 9.98 -14.92
CA GLU A 246 0.52 8.89 -14.17
C GLU A 246 -0.26 7.60 -14.41
N VAL A 247 0.43 6.45 -14.41
CA VAL A 247 -0.21 5.14 -14.42
C VAL A 247 -0.33 4.66 -12.99
N VAL A 248 -1.53 4.26 -12.58
CA VAL A 248 -1.80 3.75 -11.23
C VAL A 248 -2.53 2.41 -11.30
N ALA A 249 -2.07 1.47 -10.49
CA ALA A 249 -2.80 0.26 -10.14
C ALA A 249 -3.17 0.38 -8.65
N VAL A 250 -4.43 0.11 -8.31
CA VAL A 250 -4.92 0.23 -6.93
C VAL A 250 -5.55 -1.09 -6.52
N ILE A 251 -5.30 -1.53 -5.30
CA ILE A 251 -5.94 -2.70 -4.71
C ILE A 251 -6.60 -2.31 -3.39
N SER A 252 -7.79 -2.84 -3.11
CA SER A 252 -8.50 -2.55 -1.86
C SER A 252 -9.17 -3.80 -1.27
N PRO A 253 -9.42 -3.79 0.06
CA PRO A 253 -10.38 -4.69 0.66
C PRO A 253 -11.78 -4.46 0.10
N ASP A 254 -12.62 -5.48 0.26
CA ASP A 254 -14.07 -5.43 0.00
C ASP A 254 -14.91 -5.33 1.28
N GLU A 255 -14.26 -5.29 2.45
CA GLU A 255 -14.87 -5.09 3.76
C GLU A 255 -14.94 -3.59 4.11
N PHE A 256 -16.03 -3.13 4.72
CA PHE A 256 -16.20 -1.72 5.11
C PHE A 256 -15.30 -1.31 6.30
N GLU A 257 -15.27 -2.12 7.36
CA GLU A 257 -14.52 -1.83 8.58
C GLU A 257 -13.53 -2.97 8.90
N PRO A 258 -12.31 -2.91 8.34
CA PRO A 258 -11.33 -3.96 8.52
C PRO A 258 -11.00 -4.31 9.97
N ARG A 259 -10.95 -3.31 10.87
CA ARG A 259 -10.54 -3.53 12.27
C ARG A 259 -11.53 -4.32 13.11
N GLU A 260 -12.77 -4.48 12.66
CA GLU A 260 -13.78 -5.27 13.37
C GLU A 260 -13.76 -6.76 12.95
N VAL A 261 -12.98 -7.11 11.92
CA VAL A 261 -12.90 -8.48 11.38
C VAL A 261 -11.65 -9.17 11.88
N PHE A 262 -11.78 -10.35 12.49
CA PHE A 262 -10.64 -11.20 12.82
C PHE A 262 -10.52 -12.31 11.76
N PRO A 263 -9.52 -12.27 10.87
CA PRO A 263 -9.51 -13.14 9.70
C PRO A 263 -9.08 -14.57 10.01
N PHE A 264 -8.65 -14.90 11.23
CA PHE A 264 -8.42 -16.29 11.59
C PHE A 264 -8.90 -16.53 13.01
N PRO A 265 -9.83 -17.47 13.24
CA PRO A 265 -10.34 -17.73 14.57
C PRO A 265 -9.23 -18.29 15.45
N ALA A 266 -9.19 -17.83 16.71
CA ALA A 266 -8.23 -18.27 17.70
C ALA A 266 -8.26 -19.80 17.94
N SER A 267 -9.38 -20.46 17.63
CA SER A 267 -9.52 -21.92 17.71
C SER A 267 -8.65 -22.68 16.71
N ILE A 268 -8.29 -22.10 15.56
CA ILE A 268 -7.51 -22.77 14.52
C ILE A 268 -6.01 -22.52 14.68
N PHE A 269 -5.63 -21.28 15.04
CA PHE A 269 -4.22 -20.88 15.06
C PHE A 269 -3.70 -20.44 16.44
N GLY A 270 -4.54 -20.50 17.46
CA GLY A 270 -4.26 -19.90 18.77
C GLY A 270 -4.44 -18.37 18.74
N GLU A 271 -4.73 -17.80 19.90
CA GLU A 271 -5.02 -16.37 20.02
C GLU A 271 -3.89 -15.47 19.50
N ARG A 272 -2.64 -15.84 19.76
CA ARG A 272 -1.47 -15.05 19.35
C ARG A 272 -1.37 -14.92 17.83
N PHE A 273 -1.68 -15.98 17.10
CA PHE A 273 -1.60 -15.98 15.64
C PHE A 273 -2.84 -15.33 15.01
N GLY A 274 -4.04 -15.61 15.53
CA GLY A 274 -5.27 -14.94 15.06
C GLY A 274 -5.17 -13.42 15.19
N ARG A 275 -4.63 -12.93 16.31
CA ARG A 275 -4.31 -11.50 16.47
C ARG A 275 -3.24 -11.03 15.48
N ALA A 276 -2.21 -11.83 15.19
CA ALA A 276 -1.12 -11.42 14.29
C ALA A 276 -1.57 -11.14 12.84
N TRP A 277 -2.73 -11.63 12.42
CA TRP A 277 -3.31 -11.34 11.10
C TRP A 277 -4.49 -10.36 11.19
N HIS A 278 -4.76 -9.81 12.37
CA HIS A 278 -5.75 -8.77 12.56
C HIS A 278 -5.20 -7.42 12.10
N HIS A 279 -5.94 -6.77 11.19
CA HIS A 279 -5.64 -5.43 10.72
C HIS A 279 -6.23 -4.43 11.69
N SER A 280 -5.39 -3.82 12.53
CA SER A 280 -5.84 -2.82 13.52
C SER A 280 -6.05 -1.42 12.93
N GLY A 281 -5.63 -1.20 11.69
CA GLY A 281 -5.71 0.09 11.02
C GLY A 281 -7.10 0.39 10.46
N ARG A 282 -7.24 1.58 9.88
CA ARG A 282 -8.45 2.00 9.17
C ARG A 282 -8.60 1.24 7.86
N TRP A 283 -9.77 1.32 7.24
CA TRP A 283 -9.92 0.97 5.84
C TRP A 283 -8.97 1.79 4.97
N MET A 284 -8.32 1.14 4.01
CA MET A 284 -7.50 1.81 2.99
C MET A 284 -7.36 0.97 1.73
N ALA A 285 -7.15 1.66 0.62
CA ALA A 285 -6.60 1.08 -0.59
C ALA A 285 -5.08 1.26 -0.62
N GLN A 286 -4.38 0.35 -1.28
CA GLN A 286 -2.95 0.42 -1.54
C GLN A 286 -2.73 0.58 -3.04
N PHE A 287 -1.64 1.22 -3.44
CA PHE A 287 -1.39 1.47 -4.85
C PHE A 287 0.07 1.38 -5.23
N TRP A 288 0.28 1.00 -6.48
CA TRP A 288 1.51 1.23 -7.21
C TRP A 288 1.28 2.33 -8.23
N LEU A 289 2.19 3.30 -8.29
CA LEU A 289 2.11 4.44 -9.21
C LEU A 289 3.42 4.62 -9.97
N LYS A 290 3.30 4.92 -11.27
CA LYS A 290 4.40 5.25 -12.18
C LYS A 290 4.18 6.66 -12.73
N PRO A 291 5.09 7.61 -12.46
CA PRO A 291 4.96 8.95 -13.00
C PRO A 291 4.92 8.97 -14.53
N ASN A 292 4.30 10.01 -15.08
CA ASN A 292 4.22 10.15 -16.53
C ASN A 292 5.63 10.19 -17.15
N GLY A 293 5.85 9.42 -18.21
CA GLY A 293 7.13 9.34 -18.91
C GLY A 293 8.21 8.48 -18.25
N THR A 294 7.93 7.80 -17.13
CA THR A 294 8.93 6.95 -16.42
C THR A 294 8.72 5.45 -16.62
N PHE A 295 7.70 5.08 -17.42
CA PHE A 295 7.40 3.70 -17.78
C PHE A 295 7.41 3.50 -19.31
N ASP A 296 7.58 2.26 -19.74
CA ASP A 296 7.40 1.85 -21.14
C ASP A 296 6.30 0.80 -21.34
N GLU A 297 6.10 0.36 -22.59
CA GLU A 297 5.07 -0.60 -22.98
C GLU A 297 5.20 -1.99 -22.33
N SER A 298 6.35 -2.32 -21.72
CA SER A 298 6.51 -3.56 -20.96
C SER A 298 5.88 -3.53 -19.58
N LEU A 299 5.44 -2.35 -19.12
CA LEU A 299 4.76 -2.22 -17.84
C LEU A 299 3.45 -3.00 -17.84
N HIS A 300 3.28 -3.85 -16.83
CA HIS A 300 2.03 -4.54 -16.57
C HIS A 300 1.82 -4.75 -15.07
N CYS A 301 0.56 -4.82 -14.67
CA CYS A 301 0.15 -5.18 -13.32
C CYS A 301 -0.12 -6.68 -13.23
N ARG A 302 0.28 -7.30 -12.12
CA ARG A 302 -0.07 -8.70 -11.83
C ARG A 302 -0.62 -8.80 -10.41
N VAL A 303 -1.62 -9.66 -10.29
CA VAL A 303 -2.16 -10.14 -9.03
C VAL A 303 -2.25 -11.65 -9.10
N ASN A 304 -1.99 -12.30 -7.97
CA ASN A 304 -2.29 -13.71 -7.81
C ASN A 304 -3.30 -13.89 -6.68
N GLY A 305 -4.03 -14.99 -6.72
CA GLY A 305 -5.12 -15.32 -5.81
C GLY A 305 -4.75 -16.44 -4.86
N ARG A 306 -5.49 -16.47 -3.76
CA ARG A 306 -5.32 -17.50 -2.76
C ARG A 306 -6.54 -17.76 -1.89
N ARG A 307 -6.81 -19.05 -1.65
CA ARG A 307 -7.97 -19.52 -0.88
C ARG A 307 -7.68 -19.83 0.59
N VAL A 308 -6.46 -20.27 0.91
CA VAL A 308 -6.06 -20.72 2.27
C VAL A 308 -4.82 -19.97 2.75
N TYR A 309 -4.55 -20.01 4.05
CA TYR A 309 -3.34 -19.41 4.63
C TYR A 309 -2.02 -20.11 4.22
N TRP A 310 -0.89 -19.35 4.20
CA TRP A 310 0.50 -19.72 3.79
C TRP A 310 0.89 -21.19 3.87
N MET A 311 0.73 -21.58 5.12
CA MET A 311 1.45 -22.64 5.74
C MET A 311 0.43 -23.57 6.41
N SER A 312 -0.83 -23.49 5.97
CA SER A 312 -1.92 -24.29 6.49
C SER A 312 -2.97 -24.57 5.39
N ARG A 313 -4.03 -25.25 5.79
CA ARG A 313 -5.22 -25.47 4.95
C ARG A 313 -6.41 -24.65 5.42
N ALA A 314 -6.21 -23.72 6.36
CA ALA A 314 -7.30 -22.92 6.88
C ALA A 314 -7.75 -21.92 5.81
N PRO A 315 -9.05 -21.86 5.49
CA PRO A 315 -9.57 -20.92 4.51
C PRO A 315 -9.36 -19.49 4.98
N ILE A 316 -9.11 -18.60 4.02
CA ILE A 316 -9.16 -17.15 4.24
C ILE A 316 -10.66 -16.78 4.34
N PRO A 317 -11.13 -16.20 5.46
CA PRO A 317 -12.53 -15.80 5.59
C PRO A 317 -12.90 -14.77 4.54
N GLY A 318 -14.11 -14.89 3.98
CA GLY A 318 -14.54 -14.11 2.83
C GLY A 318 -14.06 -14.68 1.50
N GLY A 319 -13.39 -15.84 1.49
CA GLY A 319 -12.97 -16.52 0.26
C GLY A 319 -11.66 -15.98 -0.31
N VAL A 320 -11.43 -16.28 -1.59
CA VAL A 320 -10.15 -16.04 -2.26
C VAL A 320 -9.76 -14.55 -2.18
N SER A 321 -8.57 -14.27 -1.64
CA SER A 321 -7.99 -12.93 -1.62
C SER A 321 -6.81 -12.84 -2.58
N TYR A 322 -6.47 -11.63 -3.00
CA TYR A 322 -5.18 -11.38 -3.63
C TYR A 322 -4.06 -11.53 -2.59
N GLU A 323 -2.98 -12.24 -2.93
CA GLU A 323 -1.80 -12.38 -2.07
C GLU A 323 -0.71 -11.41 -2.51
N ASN A 324 -0.31 -11.48 -3.77
CA ASN A 324 0.71 -10.62 -4.37
C ASN A 324 0.09 -9.57 -5.27
N PHE A 325 0.63 -8.36 -5.19
CA PHE A 325 0.26 -7.22 -6.02
C PHE A 325 1.54 -6.50 -6.48
N GLU A 326 1.82 -6.57 -7.79
CA GLU A 326 3.08 -6.10 -8.37
C GLU A 326 2.87 -5.32 -9.66
N LEU A 327 3.70 -4.29 -9.87
CA LEU A 327 4.02 -3.78 -11.20
C LEU A 327 5.31 -4.43 -11.68
N ARG A 328 5.30 -4.93 -12.91
CA ARG A 328 6.47 -5.50 -13.57
C ARG A 328 6.79 -4.71 -14.82
N GLU A 329 8.05 -4.37 -14.98
CA GLU A 329 8.61 -3.62 -16.09
C GLU A 329 10.00 -4.19 -16.42
N ARG A 330 10.45 -4.02 -17.66
CA ARG A 330 11.85 -4.29 -18.00
C ARG A 330 12.79 -3.47 -17.11
N PHE A 331 13.84 -4.13 -16.62
CA PHE A 331 14.81 -3.50 -15.77
C PHE A 331 15.57 -2.41 -16.53
N ALA A 332 15.69 -1.25 -15.90
CA ALA A 332 16.74 -0.28 -16.17
C ALA A 332 17.16 0.36 -14.83
N PRO A 333 18.45 0.66 -14.61
CA PRO A 333 18.88 1.34 -13.40
C PRO A 333 18.14 2.66 -13.19
N GLY A 334 17.68 2.92 -11.98
CA GLY A 334 16.94 4.13 -11.62
C GLY A 334 15.45 4.09 -11.98
N ARG A 335 14.92 2.97 -12.51
CA ARG A 335 13.47 2.82 -12.71
C ARG A 335 12.75 3.03 -11.39
N GLU A 336 11.82 3.98 -11.41
CA GLU A 336 11.08 4.39 -10.22
C GLU A 336 9.68 3.82 -10.18
N SER A 337 9.23 3.42 -9.00
CA SER A 337 7.85 3.03 -8.70
C SER A 337 7.48 3.58 -7.33
N TRP A 338 6.27 4.07 -7.19
CA TRP A 338 5.77 4.60 -5.92
C TRP A 338 4.79 3.62 -5.31
N PHE A 339 5.01 3.27 -4.05
CA PHE A 339 4.05 2.51 -3.27
C PHE A 339 3.39 3.44 -2.26
N GLY A 340 2.08 3.36 -2.11
CA GLY A 340 1.39 4.14 -1.11
C GLY A 340 0.06 3.54 -0.68
N PHE A 341 -0.59 4.26 0.21
CA PHE A 341 -1.93 3.94 0.67
C PHE A 341 -2.83 5.17 0.60
N THR A 342 -4.13 4.94 0.58
CA THR A 342 -5.12 6.02 0.71
C THR A 342 -6.34 5.52 1.47
N THR A 343 -6.82 6.34 2.40
CA THR A 343 -8.11 6.16 3.07
C THR A 343 -9.24 6.84 2.31
N GLU A 344 -8.92 7.63 1.27
CA GLU A 344 -9.89 8.23 0.38
C GLU A 344 -10.39 7.19 -0.63
N ASN A 345 -11.64 7.35 -1.06
CA ASN A 345 -12.20 6.55 -2.15
C ASN A 345 -11.29 6.66 -3.40
N PRO A 346 -10.81 5.53 -3.98
CA PRO A 346 -9.93 5.53 -5.15
C PRO A 346 -10.50 6.33 -6.33
N ARG A 347 -11.82 6.29 -6.54
CA ARG A 347 -12.52 7.12 -7.54
C ARG A 347 -12.18 8.60 -7.37
N LYS A 348 -12.27 9.10 -6.14
CA LYS A 348 -12.03 10.51 -5.82
C LYS A 348 -10.54 10.83 -5.84
N LYS A 349 -9.70 9.95 -5.28
CA LYS A 349 -8.25 10.15 -5.16
C LYS A 349 -7.53 10.14 -6.52
N PHE A 350 -7.91 9.21 -7.40
CA PHE A 350 -7.19 8.95 -8.67
C PHE A 350 -8.01 9.26 -9.92
N GLY A 351 -9.32 9.53 -9.79
CA GLY A 351 -10.18 9.90 -10.90
C GLY A 351 -10.71 8.72 -11.72
N PHE A 352 -11.03 7.58 -11.09
CA PHE A 352 -11.73 6.50 -11.79
C PHE A 352 -13.17 6.94 -12.17
N ASP A 353 -13.72 6.36 -13.23
CA ASP A 353 -15.09 6.69 -13.68
C ASP A 353 -16.18 5.87 -12.98
N TYR A 354 -15.79 4.84 -12.22
CA TYR A 354 -16.67 3.97 -11.44
C TYR A 354 -16.31 3.99 -9.96
N ASP A 355 -17.22 3.47 -9.14
CA ASP A 355 -16.98 3.22 -7.72
C ASP A 355 -17.06 1.72 -7.44
N ALA A 356 -16.14 1.23 -6.65
CA ALA A 356 -16.07 -0.14 -6.16
C ALA A 356 -15.65 -0.18 -4.69
N THR A 357 -15.78 0.94 -3.96
CA THR A 357 -15.62 0.95 -2.51
C THR A 357 -16.76 0.16 -1.86
N PRO A 358 -16.51 -0.51 -0.72
CA PRO A 358 -17.57 -1.22 -0.02
C PRO A 358 -18.65 -0.24 0.45
N GLU A 359 -19.89 -0.49 0.08
CA GLU A 359 -21.03 0.24 0.62
C GLU A 359 -21.48 -0.42 1.93
N MET A 360 -21.74 0.40 2.95
CA MET A 360 -22.42 -0.05 4.15
C MET A 360 -23.92 -0.05 3.86
N GLU A 361 -24.50 -1.21 3.54
CA GLU A 361 -25.96 -1.35 3.62
C GLU A 361 -26.36 -1.31 5.10
N LEU A 362 -26.74 -0.12 5.58
CA LEU A 362 -27.46 0.02 6.84
C LEU A 362 -28.80 -0.68 6.67
N ARG A 363 -28.87 -1.96 7.06
CA ARG A 363 -30.16 -2.63 7.21
C ARG A 363 -30.90 -1.95 8.36
N GLU A 364 -32.12 -1.47 8.09
CA GLU A 364 -33.06 -1.13 9.16
C GLU A 364 -33.28 -2.39 9.99
N ILE A 365 -32.83 -2.37 11.24
CA ILE A 365 -33.05 -3.45 12.18
C ILE A 365 -34.55 -3.38 12.55
N PRO A 366 -35.36 -4.40 12.23
CA PRO A 366 -36.76 -4.44 12.65
C PRO A 366 -36.84 -4.27 14.17
N GLN A 367 -37.85 -3.57 14.66
CA GLN A 367 -37.92 -3.21 16.08
C GLN A 367 -37.84 -4.42 17.01
N GLU A 368 -38.43 -5.56 16.63
CA GLU A 368 -38.28 -6.85 17.36
C GLU A 368 -36.84 -7.38 17.43
N GLU A 369 -36.04 -7.15 16.39
CA GLU A 369 -34.62 -7.53 16.37
C GLU A 369 -33.81 -6.54 17.22
N GLY A 370 -34.14 -5.25 17.19
CA GLY A 370 -33.58 -4.22 18.08
C GLY A 370 -33.84 -4.50 19.56
N ASP A 371 -35.09 -4.86 19.90
CA ASP A 371 -35.49 -5.20 21.26
C ASP A 371 -34.77 -6.47 21.77
N ARG A 372 -34.51 -7.44 20.88
CA ARG A 372 -33.68 -8.63 21.17
C ARG A 372 -32.21 -8.29 21.37
N LEU A 373 -31.65 -7.37 20.59
CA LEU A 373 -30.26 -6.93 20.74
C LEU A 373 -30.06 -6.21 22.09
N ASP A 374 -31.04 -5.42 22.54
CA ASP A 374 -31.04 -4.76 23.85
C ASP A 374 -31.16 -5.75 25.03
N GLU A 375 -31.87 -6.87 24.87
CA GLU A 375 -31.86 -7.97 25.83
C GLU A 375 -30.50 -8.70 25.89
N VAL A 376 -29.87 -8.95 24.74
CA VAL A 376 -28.56 -9.61 24.67
C VAL A 376 -27.44 -8.73 25.23
N ALA A 377 -27.52 -7.40 25.04
CA ALA A 377 -26.60 -6.42 25.61
C ALA A 377 -26.67 -6.35 27.15
N LYS A 378 -27.88 -6.54 27.74
CA LYS A 378 -28.06 -6.63 29.19
C LYS A 378 -27.43 -7.89 29.80
N ASP A 379 -27.36 -8.97 29.02
CA ASP A 379 -26.82 -10.27 29.43
C ASP A 379 -25.31 -10.44 29.19
N ARG A 380 -24.61 -9.41 28.66
CA ARG A 380 -23.18 -9.47 28.27
C ARG A 380 -22.84 -10.64 27.34
N ARG A 381 -23.81 -11.16 26.58
CA ARG A 381 -23.55 -12.21 25.59
C ARG A 381 -23.07 -11.55 24.29
N PRO A 382 -22.04 -12.11 23.61
CA PRO A 382 -21.53 -11.51 22.37
C PRO A 382 -22.61 -11.46 21.29
N LEU A 383 -22.83 -10.27 20.73
CA LEU A 383 -23.65 -10.05 19.55
C LEU A 383 -22.89 -10.57 18.32
N THR A 384 -23.17 -11.79 17.90
CA THR A 384 -22.72 -12.32 16.60
C THR A 384 -23.69 -11.89 15.52
N GLY A 385 -23.64 -10.61 15.16
CA GLY A 385 -24.45 -10.00 14.10
C GLY A 385 -23.71 -10.00 12.76
N GLY A 386 -23.79 -11.11 12.04
CA GLY A 386 -23.27 -11.25 10.67
C GLY A 386 -23.14 -12.72 10.32
N LEU A 387 -24.01 -13.22 9.44
CA LEU A 387 -24.12 -14.61 8.99
C LEU A 387 -22.77 -15.14 8.44
N PHE A 388 -21.95 -15.70 9.33
CA PHE A 388 -20.70 -16.41 9.02
C PHE A 388 -20.92 -17.94 8.91
N THR A 389 -22.16 -18.41 8.76
CA THR A 389 -22.49 -19.85 8.70
C THR A 389 -22.47 -20.44 7.30
N ASP A 390 -22.51 -19.64 6.23
CA ASP A 390 -22.54 -20.16 4.86
C ASP A 390 -21.14 -20.46 4.27
N GLY A 391 -20.09 -20.36 5.09
CA GLY A 391 -18.70 -20.63 4.69
C GLY A 391 -18.03 -21.82 5.38
N LEU A 392 -18.75 -22.58 6.22
CA LEU A 392 -18.17 -23.72 6.96
C LEU A 392 -18.74 -25.09 6.54
N GLY A 393 -19.52 -25.14 5.46
CA GLY A 393 -19.94 -26.38 4.80
C GLY A 393 -19.15 -26.61 3.52
N GLY A 394 -17.88 -27.04 3.65
CA GLY A 394 -17.02 -27.40 2.53
C GLY A 394 -15.81 -28.19 2.99
#